data_AF-A0A7J4EB69-F1
#
_entry.id   AF-A0A7J4EB69-F1
#
_cell.length_a   1.000
_cell.length_b   1.000
_cell.length_c   1.000
_cell.angle_alpha   90.00
_cell.angle_beta   90.00
_cell.angle_gamma   90.00
#
_symmetry.space_group_name_H-M   'P 1'
#
loop_
_entity.id
_entity.type
_entity.pdbx_description
1 polymer ?
#
loop_
_entity_poly.entity_id
_entity_poly.type
_entity_poly.pdbx_seq_one_letter_code
_entity_poly.pdbx_strand_id
1 'polypeptide(L)'
;MMSLHSEQGEEKSRGFSLDDELKSLDAENLYNLVQELIRKNPEVHRLVLEWFKEKTEASRVAEEVATLNDELLMEYWEKAENIISEFNEYGGGPEDEEEEAYEWLNEISDLIEAGNISSDAKLEFFDDAFVEYDRGNSGFEDALMDIFFAMCETKEEWDYLVEKLAKRPSDWRK
;
A
#
# COMPACT_ATOMS: atom_id res chain seq x y z
N MET A 1 69.45 -26.18 -24.68
CA MET A 1 68.87 -26.21 -23.32
C MET A 1 67.57 -25.44 -23.37
N MET A 2 66.49 -26.09 -22.98
CA MET A 2 65.15 -25.52 -22.84
C MET A 2 65.13 -24.54 -21.66
N SER A 3 64.42 -23.43 -21.78
CA SER A 3 63.70 -22.89 -20.62
C SER A 3 62.43 -22.19 -21.10
N LEU A 4 61.32 -22.66 -20.54
CA LEU A 4 59.94 -22.45 -20.95
C LEU A 4 59.49 -21.03 -20.63
N HIS A 5 58.86 -20.37 -21.60
CA HIS A 5 57.96 -19.25 -21.34
C HIS A 5 56.70 -19.83 -20.71
N SER A 6 56.50 -19.58 -19.42
CA SER A 6 55.23 -19.80 -18.73
C SER A 6 54.41 -18.52 -18.85
N GLU A 7 53.72 -18.34 -19.98
CA GLU A 7 52.57 -17.45 -20.04
C GLU A 7 51.40 -18.14 -19.33
N GLN A 8 51.34 -18.00 -18.01
CA GLN A 8 50.07 -18.17 -17.31
C GLN A 8 49.25 -16.93 -17.62
N GLY A 9 48.37 -17.04 -18.62
CA GLY A 9 47.26 -16.12 -18.76
C GLY A 9 46.46 -16.15 -17.47
N GLU A 10 46.49 -15.05 -16.72
CA GLU A 10 45.51 -14.79 -15.68
C GLU A 10 44.14 -14.69 -16.37
N GLU A 11 43.40 -15.80 -16.40
CA GLU A 11 41.95 -15.75 -16.54
C GLU A 11 41.44 -14.91 -15.37
N LYS A 12 41.25 -13.61 -15.62
CA LYS A 12 40.42 -12.76 -14.77
C LYS A 12 39.05 -13.42 -14.71
N SER A 13 38.81 -14.16 -13.65
CA SER A 13 37.48 -14.54 -13.18
C SER A 13 36.60 -13.30 -13.26
N ARG A 14 35.72 -13.23 -14.26
CA ARG A 14 34.64 -12.23 -14.28
C ARG A 14 33.82 -12.50 -13.03
N GLY A 15 33.98 -11.64 -12.02
CA GLY A 15 33.16 -11.70 -10.82
C GLY A 15 31.69 -11.56 -11.21
N PHE A 16 30.82 -12.28 -10.50
CA PHE A 16 29.39 -12.10 -10.64
C PHE A 16 29.01 -10.64 -10.32
N SER A 17 28.19 -10.05 -11.18
CA SER A 17 27.69 -8.68 -11.05
C SER A 17 26.18 -8.72 -11.20
N LEU A 18 25.46 -8.44 -10.11
CA LEU A 18 24.00 -8.51 -10.11
C LEU A 18 23.38 -7.56 -11.15
N ASP A 19 23.94 -6.36 -11.29
CA ASP A 19 23.46 -5.35 -12.24
C ASP A 19 23.60 -5.81 -13.71
N ASP A 20 24.71 -6.46 -14.04
CA ASP A 20 24.94 -6.99 -15.39
C ASP A 20 23.98 -8.15 -15.71
N GLU A 21 23.73 -9.02 -14.73
CA GLU A 21 22.79 -10.13 -14.88
C GLU A 21 21.36 -9.62 -15.05
N LEU A 22 20.90 -8.68 -14.22
CA LEU A 22 19.56 -8.08 -14.31
C LEU A 22 19.33 -7.40 -15.67
N LYS A 23 20.33 -6.69 -16.20
CA LYS A 23 20.26 -6.04 -17.53
C LYS A 23 20.23 -7.03 -18.69
N SER A 24 20.74 -8.24 -18.48
CA SER A 24 20.77 -9.28 -19.51
C SER A 24 19.47 -10.10 -19.59
N LEU A 25 18.61 -10.00 -18.57
CA LEU A 25 17.32 -10.70 -18.55
C LEU A 25 16.40 -10.17 -19.64
N ASP A 26 15.67 -11.10 -20.27
CA ASP A 26 14.55 -10.75 -21.14
C ASP A 26 13.29 -10.40 -20.32
N ALA A 27 12.25 -9.95 -21.02
CA ALA A 27 11.00 -9.52 -20.39
C ALA A 27 10.31 -10.62 -19.58
N GLU A 28 10.36 -11.87 -20.05
CA GLU A 28 9.74 -13.01 -19.36
C GLU A 28 10.47 -13.33 -18.05
N ASN A 29 11.80 -13.34 -18.07
CA ASN A 29 12.59 -13.59 -16.87
C ASN A 29 12.52 -12.43 -15.87
N LEU A 30 12.43 -11.17 -16.33
CA LEU A 30 12.18 -10.02 -15.45
C LEU A 30 10.81 -10.11 -14.78
N TYR A 31 9.77 -10.45 -15.54
CA TYR A 31 8.43 -10.67 -15.00
C TYR A 31 8.43 -11.77 -13.93
N ASN A 32 9.04 -12.92 -14.22
CA ASN A 32 9.16 -14.04 -13.27
C ASN A 32 9.93 -13.65 -12.01
N LEU A 33 11.00 -12.84 -12.14
CA LEU A 33 11.75 -12.33 -11.00
C LEU A 33 10.88 -11.44 -10.11
N VAL A 34 10.15 -10.49 -10.71
CA VAL A 34 9.25 -9.60 -9.96
C VAL A 34 8.17 -10.40 -9.24
N GLN A 35 7.54 -11.39 -9.90
CA GLN A 35 6.57 -12.27 -9.27
C GLN A 35 7.15 -13.06 -8.08
N GLU A 36 8.37 -13.58 -8.21
CA GLU A 36 9.04 -14.28 -7.12
C GLU A 36 9.40 -13.34 -5.96
N LEU A 37 9.69 -12.06 -6.22
CA LEU A 37 9.93 -11.07 -5.18
C LEU A 37 8.64 -10.73 -4.43
N ILE A 38 7.54 -10.48 -5.16
CA ILE A 38 6.20 -10.25 -4.59
C ILE A 38 5.79 -11.42 -3.69
N ARG A 39 5.97 -12.67 -4.18
CA ARG A 39 5.63 -13.88 -3.40
C ARG A 39 6.45 -14.02 -2.12
N LYS A 40 7.67 -13.47 -2.08
CA LYS A 40 8.58 -13.57 -0.94
C LYS A 40 8.43 -12.42 0.05
N ASN A 41 8.00 -11.26 -0.42
CA ASN A 41 7.88 -10.06 0.39
C ASN A 41 6.66 -9.26 -0.09
N PRO A 42 5.54 -9.26 0.66
CA PRO A 42 4.35 -8.48 0.35
C PRO A 42 4.62 -7.00 0.12
N GLU A 43 5.61 -6.39 0.80
CA GLU A 43 6.00 -4.99 0.55
C GLU A 43 6.37 -4.72 -0.91
N VAL A 44 6.92 -5.72 -1.60
CA VAL A 44 7.29 -5.56 -3.01
C VAL A 44 6.04 -5.37 -3.88
N HIS A 45 4.89 -5.93 -3.49
CA HIS A 45 3.64 -5.72 -4.20
C HIS A 45 3.27 -4.23 -4.21
N ARG A 46 3.13 -3.62 -3.02
CA ARG A 46 2.88 -2.19 -2.86
C ARG A 46 3.90 -1.31 -3.59
N LEU A 47 5.20 -1.60 -3.47
CA LEU A 47 6.25 -0.83 -4.16
C LEU A 47 6.12 -0.91 -5.69
N VAL A 48 5.68 -2.05 -6.22
CA VAL A 48 5.41 -2.20 -7.66
C VAL A 48 4.18 -1.40 -8.07
N LEU A 49 3.10 -1.39 -7.26
CA LEU A 49 1.91 -0.57 -7.51
C LEU A 49 2.24 0.93 -7.49
N GLU A 50 2.98 1.41 -6.48
CA GLU A 50 3.45 2.79 -6.38
C GLU A 50 4.29 3.18 -7.59
N TRP A 51 5.21 2.30 -8.02
CA TRP A 51 5.99 2.53 -9.22
C TRP A 51 5.09 2.66 -10.47
N PHE A 52 4.06 1.83 -10.61
CA PHE A 52 3.09 1.96 -11.69
C PHE A 52 2.27 3.25 -11.58
N LYS A 53 1.96 3.74 -10.37
CA LYS A 53 1.19 4.98 -10.17
C LYS A 53 1.97 6.16 -10.70
N GLU A 54 3.25 6.26 -10.32
CA GLU A 54 4.18 7.28 -10.84
C GLU A 54 4.31 7.26 -12.37
N LYS A 55 4.21 6.08 -13.00
CA LYS A 55 4.29 5.94 -14.47
C LYS A 55 2.97 6.23 -15.15
N THR A 56 1.83 5.83 -14.58
CA THR A 56 0.52 5.93 -15.20
C THR A 56 -0.04 7.36 -15.15
N GLU A 57 0.34 8.15 -14.14
CA GLU A 57 0.08 9.60 -14.14
C GLU A 57 0.62 10.31 -15.40
N ALA A 58 1.64 9.73 -16.06
CA ALA A 58 2.17 10.22 -17.33
C ALA A 58 1.39 9.73 -18.58
N SER A 59 0.54 8.71 -18.47
CA SER A 59 -0.08 7.98 -19.61
C SER A 59 -1.63 8.03 -19.69
N ARG A 60 -2.34 8.48 -18.65
CA ARG A 60 -3.78 8.86 -18.63
C ARG A 60 -4.79 7.88 -19.27
N VAL A 61 -4.88 6.64 -18.78
CA VAL A 61 -6.10 5.82 -18.93
C VAL A 61 -6.81 5.78 -17.58
N ALA A 62 -7.99 6.43 -17.48
CA ALA A 62 -8.67 6.65 -16.20
C ALA A 62 -9.06 5.34 -15.48
N GLU A 63 -9.42 4.30 -16.23
CA GLU A 63 -9.80 2.98 -15.67
C GLU A 63 -8.59 2.25 -15.05
N GLU A 64 -7.43 2.28 -15.71
CA GLU A 64 -6.18 1.70 -15.18
C GLU A 64 -5.71 2.43 -13.93
N VAL A 65 -5.86 3.75 -13.89
CA VAL A 65 -5.57 4.56 -12.69
C VAL A 65 -6.51 4.20 -11.55
N ALA A 66 -7.80 3.97 -11.84
CA ALA A 66 -8.76 3.62 -10.81
C ALA A 66 -8.47 2.25 -10.18
N THR A 67 -8.27 1.22 -10.98
CA THR A 67 -7.91 -0.12 -10.46
C THR A 67 -6.63 -0.08 -9.63
N LEU A 68 -5.64 0.71 -10.06
CA LEU A 68 -4.39 0.86 -9.33
C LEU A 68 -4.59 1.58 -7.99
N ASN A 69 -5.39 2.64 -7.96
CA ASN A 69 -5.70 3.37 -6.74
C ASN A 69 -6.54 2.51 -5.78
N ASP A 70 -7.46 1.70 -6.30
CA ASP A 70 -8.26 0.77 -5.49
C ASP A 70 -7.36 -0.26 -4.79
N GLU A 71 -6.39 -0.84 -5.50
CA GLU A 71 -5.42 -1.79 -4.89
C GLU A 71 -4.51 -1.09 -3.86
N LEU A 72 -4.02 0.11 -4.17
CA LEU A 72 -3.19 0.87 -3.23
C LEU A 72 -3.95 1.28 -1.97
N LEU A 73 -5.24 1.63 -2.08
CA LEU A 73 -6.08 1.95 -0.94
C LEU A 73 -6.08 0.79 0.07
N MET A 74 -6.28 -0.43 -0.41
CA MET A 74 -6.35 -1.61 0.45
C MET A 74 -4.99 -1.99 1.02
N GLU A 75 -3.90 -1.83 0.25
CA GLU A 75 -2.53 -2.05 0.74
C GLU A 75 -2.16 -1.05 1.86
N TYR A 76 -2.46 0.24 1.69
CA TYR A 76 -2.23 1.23 2.74
C TYR A 76 -3.11 0.99 3.96
N TRP A 77 -4.37 0.60 3.72
CA TRP A 77 -5.27 0.27 4.81
C TRP A 77 -4.77 -0.94 5.61
N GLU A 78 -4.35 -2.04 4.98
CA GLU A 78 -3.82 -3.21 5.69
C GLU A 78 -2.65 -2.82 6.62
N LYS A 79 -1.79 -1.90 6.20
CA LYS A 79 -0.70 -1.39 7.05
C LYS A 79 -1.20 -0.61 8.25
N ALA A 80 -2.08 0.34 8.04
CA ALA A 80 -2.68 1.11 9.13
C ALA A 80 -3.49 0.20 10.08
N GLU A 81 -4.32 -0.68 9.53
CA GLU A 81 -5.19 -1.60 10.27
C GLU A 81 -4.40 -2.48 11.24
N ASN A 82 -3.29 -3.07 10.79
CA ASN A 82 -2.46 -3.92 11.65
C ASN A 82 -2.03 -3.21 12.93
N ILE A 83 -1.63 -1.94 12.84
CA ILE A 83 -1.22 -1.13 13.99
C ILE A 83 -2.44 -0.69 14.81
N ILE A 84 -3.47 -0.15 14.15
CA ILE A 84 -4.70 0.33 14.79
C ILE A 84 -5.37 -0.81 15.59
N SER A 85 -5.35 -2.03 15.07
CA SER A 85 -5.94 -3.21 15.73
C SER A 85 -5.21 -3.57 17.02
N GLU A 86 -3.87 -3.50 17.03
CA GLU A 86 -3.08 -3.68 18.25
C GLU A 86 -3.35 -2.55 19.25
N PHE A 87 -3.42 -1.30 18.78
CA PHE A 87 -3.74 -0.15 19.63
C PHE A 87 -5.14 -0.27 20.23
N ASN A 88 -6.13 -0.75 19.48
CA ASN A 88 -7.47 -1.02 19.98
C ASN A 88 -7.46 -2.09 21.09
N GLU A 89 -6.65 -3.14 20.94
CA GLU A 89 -6.52 -4.22 21.92
C GLU A 89 -5.91 -3.74 23.24
N TYR A 90 -4.90 -2.86 23.18
CA TYR A 90 -4.13 -2.45 24.36
C TYR A 90 -4.44 -1.03 24.89
N GLY A 91 -5.23 -0.23 24.17
CA GLY A 91 -5.55 1.16 24.52
C GLY A 91 -4.46 2.16 24.13
N GLY A 92 -3.79 1.90 23.01
CA GLY A 92 -2.63 2.64 22.51
C GLY A 92 -1.40 1.75 22.36
N GLY A 93 -0.29 2.34 21.92
CA GLY A 93 0.96 1.63 21.70
C GLY A 93 2.19 2.57 21.69
N PRO A 94 3.32 2.09 21.19
CA PRO A 94 4.54 2.88 21.01
C PRO A 94 4.34 4.10 20.11
N GLU A 95 5.05 5.20 20.38
CA GLU A 95 4.96 6.44 19.60
C GLU A 95 5.41 6.26 18.14
N ASP A 96 6.40 5.40 17.89
CA ASP A 96 6.88 5.08 16.54
C ASP A 96 5.85 4.31 15.70
N GLU A 97 5.12 3.39 16.32
CA GLU A 97 4.00 2.71 15.64
C GLU A 97 2.82 3.67 15.42
N GLU A 98 2.56 4.59 16.35
CA GLU A 98 1.54 5.62 16.17
C GLU A 98 1.87 6.53 14.99
N GLU A 99 3.11 7.01 14.90
CA GLU A 99 3.62 7.80 13.78
C GLU A 99 3.48 7.02 12.47
N GLU A 100 3.87 5.73 12.44
CA GLU A 100 3.74 4.88 11.25
C GLU A 100 2.27 4.71 10.81
N ALA A 101 1.33 4.49 11.73
CA ALA A 101 -0.08 4.40 11.40
C ALA A 101 -0.59 5.71 10.77
N TYR A 102 -0.18 6.87 11.30
CA TYR A 102 -0.53 8.16 10.70
C TYR A 102 0.10 8.37 9.33
N GLU A 103 1.33 7.90 9.09
CA GLU A 103 1.93 7.92 7.75
C GLU A 103 1.05 7.17 6.75
N TRP A 104 0.59 5.97 7.08
CA TRP A 104 -0.31 5.20 6.20
C TRP A 104 -1.68 5.85 6.02
N LEU A 105 -2.27 6.42 7.07
CA LEU A 105 -3.53 7.17 6.96
C LEU A 105 -3.38 8.44 6.10
N ASN A 106 -2.21 9.07 6.11
CA ASN A 106 -1.90 10.21 5.23
C ASN A 106 -1.77 9.75 3.77
N GLU A 107 -1.13 8.61 3.48
CA GLU A 107 -1.08 8.05 2.12
C GLU A 107 -2.48 7.75 1.57
N ILE A 108 -3.39 7.24 2.41
CA ILE A 108 -4.81 7.07 2.06
C ILE A 108 -5.46 8.43 1.76
N SER A 109 -5.21 9.44 2.59
CA SER A 109 -5.76 10.79 2.40
C SER A 109 -5.28 11.42 1.09
N ASP A 110 -3.98 11.33 0.80
CA ASP A 110 -3.39 11.81 -0.46
C ASP A 110 -3.97 11.08 -1.68
N LEU A 111 -4.23 9.78 -1.56
CA LEU A 111 -4.87 8.98 -2.60
C LEU A 111 -6.32 9.42 -2.85
N ILE A 112 -7.07 9.74 -1.80
CA ILE A 112 -8.44 10.28 -1.89
C ILE A 112 -8.43 11.64 -2.56
N GLU A 113 -7.52 12.53 -2.18
CA GLU A 113 -7.40 13.87 -2.78
C GLU A 113 -7.05 13.81 -4.27
N ALA A 114 -6.22 12.85 -4.67
CA ALA A 114 -5.90 12.60 -6.08
C ALA A 114 -7.11 12.06 -6.88
N GLY A 115 -8.07 11.42 -6.19
CA GLY A 115 -9.31 10.92 -6.74
C GLY A 115 -9.15 9.64 -7.60
N ASN A 116 -10.22 9.30 -8.34
CA ASN A 116 -10.33 8.07 -9.15
C ASN A 116 -10.32 6.77 -8.33
N ILE A 117 -10.70 6.80 -7.06
CA ILE A 117 -11.01 5.57 -6.31
C ILE A 117 -12.44 5.17 -6.67
N SER A 118 -12.66 3.90 -7.01
CA SER A 118 -14.00 3.40 -7.32
C SER A 118 -14.90 3.39 -6.09
N SER A 119 -16.21 3.54 -6.29
CA SER A 119 -17.16 3.46 -5.18
C SER A 119 -17.13 2.08 -4.51
N ASP A 120 -16.92 1.00 -5.27
CA ASP A 120 -16.84 -0.35 -4.70
C ASP A 120 -15.67 -0.46 -3.72
N ALA A 121 -14.49 0.05 -4.09
CA ALA A 121 -13.32 0.05 -3.21
C ALA A 121 -13.51 0.93 -1.96
N LYS A 122 -14.15 2.10 -2.09
CA LYS A 122 -14.49 2.94 -0.93
C LYS A 122 -15.42 2.23 0.05
N LEU A 123 -16.42 1.50 -0.47
CA LEU A 123 -17.37 0.75 0.37
C LEU A 123 -16.71 -0.45 1.06
N GLU A 124 -15.80 -1.15 0.37
CA GLU A 124 -14.97 -2.21 0.94
C GLU A 124 -14.09 -1.66 2.07
N PHE A 125 -13.37 -0.56 1.82
CA PHE A 125 -12.60 0.14 2.85
C PHE A 125 -13.47 0.52 4.05
N PHE A 126 -14.68 1.05 3.84
CA PHE A 126 -15.59 1.34 4.95
C PHE A 126 -16.00 0.08 5.70
N ASP A 127 -16.14 -1.06 5.04
CA ASP A 127 -16.48 -2.30 5.74
C ASP A 127 -15.39 -2.72 6.71
N ASP A 128 -14.13 -2.63 6.30
CA ASP A 128 -12.98 -3.02 7.11
C ASP A 128 -12.66 -1.95 8.17
N ALA A 129 -12.56 -0.68 7.78
CA ALA A 129 -12.22 0.40 8.70
C ALA A 129 -13.25 0.61 9.81
N PHE A 130 -14.53 0.31 9.57
CA PHE A 130 -15.54 0.36 10.63
C PHE A 130 -15.34 -0.75 11.68
N VAL A 131 -14.69 -1.87 11.36
CA VAL A 131 -14.38 -2.91 12.37
C VAL A 131 -13.50 -2.31 13.46
N GLU A 132 -12.45 -1.59 13.08
CA GLU A 132 -11.51 -0.99 14.02
C GLU A 132 -12.05 0.31 14.63
N TYR A 133 -12.73 1.15 13.85
CA TYR A 133 -13.41 2.34 14.38
C TYR A 133 -14.45 1.99 15.45
N ASP A 134 -15.25 0.93 15.25
CA ASP A 134 -16.28 0.52 16.21
C ASP A 134 -15.73 -0.20 17.43
N ARG A 135 -14.55 -0.84 17.37
CA ARG A 135 -13.87 -1.26 18.59
C ARG A 135 -13.58 -0.03 19.44
N GLY A 136 -13.05 1.01 18.79
CA GLY A 136 -12.50 2.20 19.45
C GLY A 136 -11.39 1.82 20.44
N ASN A 137 -10.85 2.82 21.15
CA ASN A 137 -9.78 2.70 22.17
C ASN A 137 -8.36 2.88 21.62
N SER A 138 -8.19 3.03 20.31
CA SER A 138 -6.85 3.23 19.71
C SER A 138 -6.41 4.70 19.70
N GLY A 139 -7.36 5.63 19.64
CA GLY A 139 -7.07 7.08 19.49
C GLY A 139 -7.05 7.56 18.04
N PHE A 140 -7.24 6.69 17.05
CA PHE A 140 -7.30 7.05 15.63
C PHE A 140 -8.71 7.38 15.13
N GLU A 141 -9.73 7.36 16.00
CA GLU A 141 -11.12 7.50 15.58
C GLU A 141 -11.41 8.83 14.86
N ASP A 142 -10.76 9.91 15.29
CA ASP A 142 -10.91 11.23 14.64
C ASP A 142 -10.31 11.23 13.23
N ALA A 143 -9.12 10.64 13.04
CA ALA A 143 -8.47 10.53 11.74
C ALA A 143 -9.25 9.64 10.77
N LEU A 144 -9.76 8.50 11.26
CA LEU A 144 -10.63 7.62 10.47
C LEU A 144 -11.92 8.34 10.04
N MET A 145 -12.51 9.14 10.93
CA MET A 145 -13.70 9.93 10.61
C MET A 145 -13.43 10.95 9.50
N ASP A 146 -12.31 11.66 9.56
CA ASP A 146 -11.91 12.61 8.53
C ASP A 146 -11.75 11.92 7.17
N ILE A 147 -11.12 10.75 7.14
CA ILE A 147 -11.01 9.91 5.94
C ILE A 147 -12.38 9.49 5.41
N PHE A 148 -13.28 9.03 6.29
CA PHE A 148 -14.63 8.60 5.87
C PHE A 148 -15.40 9.73 5.18
N PHE A 149 -15.31 10.95 5.71
CA PHE A 149 -15.93 12.12 5.09
C PHE A 149 -15.26 12.52 3.79
N ALA A 150 -13.93 12.45 3.71
CA ALA A 150 -13.18 12.80 2.50
C ALA A 150 -13.49 11.85 1.33
N MET A 151 -13.72 10.56 1.59
CA MET A 151 -14.02 9.56 0.56
C MET A 151 -15.39 9.75 -0.13
N CYS A 152 -16.38 10.31 0.57
CA CYS A 152 -17.76 10.34 0.09
C CYS A 152 -17.99 11.49 -0.91
N GLU A 153 -18.12 11.13 -2.18
CA GLU A 153 -18.36 12.06 -3.29
C GLU A 153 -19.81 11.96 -3.81
N THR A 154 -20.39 10.76 -3.74
CA THR A 154 -21.73 10.45 -4.24
C THR A 154 -22.75 10.33 -3.12
N LYS A 155 -24.04 10.46 -3.46
CA LYS A 155 -25.11 10.30 -2.47
C LYS A 155 -25.12 8.88 -1.89
N GLU A 156 -24.87 7.89 -2.73
CA GLU A 156 -24.86 6.48 -2.36
C GLU A 156 -23.78 6.18 -1.30
N GLU A 157 -22.56 6.72 -1.48
CA GLU A 157 -21.48 6.62 -0.49
C GLU A 157 -21.85 7.32 0.82
N TRP A 158 -22.44 8.52 0.75
CA TRP A 158 -22.93 9.23 1.93
C TRP A 158 -24.04 8.48 2.68
N ASP A 159 -25.02 7.93 1.95
CA ASP A 159 -26.11 7.16 2.54
C ASP A 159 -25.55 5.90 3.23
N TYR A 160 -24.54 5.25 2.65
CA TYR A 160 -23.85 4.10 3.25
C TYR A 160 -23.11 4.47 4.55
N LEU A 161 -22.31 5.54 4.52
CA LEU A 161 -21.60 6.05 5.69
C LEU A 161 -22.57 6.39 6.82
N VAL A 162 -23.68 7.06 6.51
CA VAL A 162 -24.72 7.39 7.50
C VAL A 162 -25.34 6.13 8.09
N GLU A 163 -25.59 5.09 7.29
CA GLU A 163 -26.10 3.81 7.78
C GLU A 163 -25.13 3.15 8.77
N LYS A 164 -23.83 3.12 8.43
CA LYS A 164 -22.77 2.60 9.31
C LYS A 164 -22.72 3.35 10.64
N LEU A 165 -22.65 4.69 10.59
CA LEU A 165 -22.64 5.54 11.79
C LEU A 165 -23.93 5.43 12.63
N ALA A 166 -25.07 5.11 12.01
CA ALA A 166 -26.32 4.93 12.74
C ALA A 166 -26.35 3.64 13.59
N LYS A 167 -25.52 2.63 13.27
CA LYS A 167 -25.46 1.36 14.02
C LYS A 167 -24.87 1.54 15.42
N ARG A 168 -24.07 2.59 15.63
CA ARG A 168 -23.55 2.98 16.94
C ARG A 168 -23.79 4.49 17.16
N PRO A 169 -24.98 4.89 17.65
CA PRO A 169 -25.25 6.30 17.91
C PRO A 169 -24.24 6.81 18.94
N SER A 170 -23.44 7.79 18.53
CA SER A 170 -22.46 8.42 19.41
C SER A 170 -23.14 8.99 20.64
N ASP A 171 -22.38 9.12 21.73
CA ASP A 171 -22.87 9.74 22.98
C ASP A 171 -23.39 11.18 22.79
N TRP A 172 -23.05 11.80 21.66
CA TRP A 172 -23.51 13.12 21.22
C TRP A 172 -24.98 13.15 20.78
N ARG A 173 -25.63 12.01 20.53
CA ARG A 173 -27.07 11.92 20.23
C ARG A 173 -27.95 11.86 21.50
N LYS A 174 -27.40 12.14 22.69
CA LYS A 174 -28.14 12.24 23.95
C LYS A 174 -28.88 13.57 24.10
#